data_AF-A0A1G3V9J1-F1
#
_entry.id   AF-A0A1G3V9J1-F1
#
_cell.length_a   1.000
_cell.length_b   1.000
_cell.length_c   1.000
_cell.angle_alpha   90.00
_cell.angle_beta   90.00
_cell.angle_gamma   90.00
#
_symmetry.space_group_name_H-M   'P 1'
#
loop_
_entity.id
_entity.type
_entity.pdbx_description
1 polymer ?
#
loop_
_entity_poly.entity_id
_entity_poly.type
_entity_poly.pdbx_seq_one_letter_code
_entity_poly.pdbx_strand_id
1 'polypeptide(L)' 'MKRTITTLGALMATATPAIAAGATETEGMSLITILLIGVGGLIVVSQLIPAIILLRGIVKGLFGVTVRKPL' A
#
# COMPACT_ATOMS: atom_id res chain seq x y z
N MET A 1 1.33 -1.01 17.53
CA MET A 1 2.59 -1.38 16.85
C MET A 1 2.56 -2.75 16.17
N LYS A 2 2.07 -3.83 16.80
CA LYS A 2 2.02 -5.16 16.14
C LYS A 2 1.20 -5.16 14.83
N ARG A 3 0.02 -4.52 14.81
CA ARG A 3 -0.87 -4.48 13.63
C ARG A 3 -0.31 -3.69 12.42
N THR A 4 0.50 -2.67 12.66
CA THR A 4 1.12 -1.87 11.60
C THR A 4 2.31 -2.60 10.95
N ILE A 5 3.03 -3.41 11.71
CA ILE A 5 4.14 -4.22 11.19
C ILE A 5 3.60 -5.40 10.36
N THR A 6 2.52 -6.03 10.81
CA THR A 6 1.87 -7.13 10.06
C THR A 6 1.29 -6.67 8.72
N THR A 7 0.72 -5.46 8.66
CA THR A 7 0.19 -4.88 7.41
C THR A 7 1.28 -4.47 6.44
N LEU A 8 2.38 -3.89 6.95
CA LEU A 8 3.55 -3.57 6.12
C LEU A 8 4.24 -4.84 5.59
N GLY A 9 4.34 -5.89 6.42
CA GLY A 9 4.89 -7.19 6.02
C GLY A 9 4.02 -7.88 4.95
N ALA A 10 2.69 -7.80 5.06
CA ALA A 10 1.78 -8.30 4.05
C ALA A 10 1.92 -7.54 2.72
N LEU A 11 2.09 -6.23 2.76
CA LEU A 11 2.31 -5.39 1.57
C LEU A 11 3.60 -5.80 0.82
N MET A 12 4.70 -5.96 1.56
CA MET A 12 5.97 -6.40 1.00
C MET A 12 5.88 -7.80 0.39
N ALA A 13 5.18 -8.73 1.04
CA ALA A 13 4.98 -10.09 0.53
C ALA A 13 4.19 -10.14 -0.78
N THR A 14 3.22 -9.23 -0.97
CA THR A 14 2.46 -9.14 -2.23
C THR A 14 3.22 -8.49 -3.39
N ALA A 15 4.27 -7.70 -3.11
CA ALA A 15 5.07 -7.02 -4.13
C ALA A 15 6.20 -7.90 -4.71
N THR A 16 6.68 -8.89 -3.94
CA THR A 16 7.75 -9.82 -4.34
C THR A 16 7.52 -10.54 -5.68
N PRO A 17 6.33 -11.13 -5.98
CA PRO A 17 6.13 -11.83 -7.24
C PRO A 17 6.13 -10.91 -8.47
N ALA A 18 5.83 -9.60 -8.30
CA ALA A 18 5.83 -8.64 -9.40
C ALA A 18 7.23 -8.32 -9.93
N ILE A 19 8.24 -8.39 -9.06
CA ILE A 19 9.63 -8.04 -9.38
C ILE A 19 10.31 -9.20 -10.13
N ALA A 20 9.87 -10.45 -9.93
CA ALA A 20 10.48 -11.65 -10.53
C ALA A 20 9.98 -11.98 -11.94
N ALA A 21 8.84 -11.42 -12.39
CA ALA A 21 8.22 -11.76 -13.68
C ALA A 21 8.84 -11.03 -14.90
N GLY A 22 9.92 -10.25 -14.71
CA GLY A 22 10.45 -9.31 -15.69
C GLY A 22 11.28 -9.88 -16.86
N ALA A 23 11.14 -11.15 -17.24
CA ALA A 23 12.01 -11.72 -18.28
C ALA A 23 11.30 -12.75 -19.17
N THR A 24 10.46 -12.30 -20.12
CA THR A 24 10.26 -13.05 -21.37
C THR A 24 9.71 -12.13 -22.46
N GLU A 25 10.52 -11.93 -23.51
CA GLU A 25 10.10 -11.19 -24.69
C GLU A 25 9.20 -12.09 -25.53
N THR A 26 7.93 -11.72 -25.65
CA THR A 26 7.00 -12.32 -26.60
C THR A 26 6.19 -11.17 -27.19
N GLU A 27 6.12 -11.10 -28.51
CA GLU A 27 5.46 -10.03 -29.26
C GLU A 27 3.97 -9.99 -28.90
N GLY A 28 3.62 -9.11 -27.96
CA GLY A 28 2.27 -8.95 -27.41
C GLY A 28 2.28 -8.86 -25.89
N MET A 29 1.35 -8.08 -25.33
CA MET A 29 1.18 -8.02 -23.88
C MET A 29 0.70 -9.39 -23.38
N SER A 30 1.61 -10.19 -22.83
CA SER A 30 1.33 -11.52 -22.34
C SER A 30 0.21 -11.49 -21.29
N LEU A 31 -0.67 -12.50 -21.29
CA LEU A 31 -1.74 -12.64 -20.29
C LEU A 31 -1.21 -12.53 -18.85
N ILE A 32 0.02 -13.00 -18.61
CA ILE A 32 0.69 -12.92 -17.31
C ILE A 32 0.99 -11.45 -16.95
N THR A 33 1.42 -10.64 -17.92
CA THR A 33 1.67 -9.19 -17.73
C THR A 33 0.38 -8.43 -17.43
N ILE A 34 -0.71 -8.74 -18.13
CA ILE A 34 -2.03 -8.14 -17.87
C ILE A 34 -2.50 -8.49 -16.45
N LEU A 35 -2.40 -9.76 -16.06
CA LEU A 35 -2.79 -10.22 -14.75
C LEU A 35 -1.91 -9.62 -13.65
N LEU A 36 -0.61 -9.44 -13.92
CA LEU A 36 0.33 -8.81 -13.01
C LEU A 36 -0.03 -7.34 -12.77
N ILE A 37 -0.20 -6.55 -13.83
CA ILE A 37 -0.60 -5.15 -13.73
C ILE A 37 -1.99 -5.03 -13.08
N GLY A 38 -2.93 -5.91 -13.42
CA GLY A 38 -4.29 -5.92 -12.87
C GLY A 38 -4.30 -6.19 -11.36
N VAL A 39 -3.57 -7.22 -10.90
CA VAL A 39 -3.46 -7.54 -9.47
C VAL A 39 -2.66 -6.46 -8.73
N GLY A 40 -1.56 -5.96 -9.31
CA GLY A 40 -0.79 -4.86 -8.76
C GLY A 40 -1.63 -3.59 -8.59
N GLY A 41 -2.42 -3.23 -9.61
CA GLY A 41 -3.37 -2.12 -9.55
C GLY A 41 -4.45 -2.33 -8.50
N LEU A 42 -5.01 -3.54 -8.39
CA LEU A 42 -6.01 -3.87 -7.38
C LEU A 42 -5.46 -3.77 -5.95
N ILE A 43 -4.20 -4.14 -5.72
CA ILE A 43 -3.51 -3.96 -4.44
C ILE A 43 -3.37 -2.47 -4.10
N VAL A 44 -2.92 -1.65 -5.07
CA VAL A 44 -2.77 -0.19 -4.90
C VAL A 44 -4.11 0.49 -4.60
N VAL A 45 -5.20 0.04 -5.22
CA VAL A 45 -6.55 0.55 -4.92
C VAL A 45 -7.04 0.06 -3.55
N SER A 46 -6.78 -1.20 -3.19
CA SER A 46 -7.21 -1.78 -1.91
C SER A 46 -6.55 -1.11 -0.70
N GLN A 47 -5.31 -0.63 -0.85
CA GLN A 47 -4.62 0.13 0.20
C GLN A 47 -5.09 1.60 0.34
N LEU A 48 -5.98 2.07 -0.53
CA LEU A 48 -6.51 3.44 -0.45
C LEU A 48 -7.28 3.67 0.87
N ILE A 49 -7.98 2.65 1.36
CA ILE A 49 -8.70 2.70 2.63
C ILE A 49 -7.72 2.91 3.81
N PRO A 50 -6.69 2.07 4.02
CA PRO A 50 -5.71 2.30 5.08
C PRO A 50 -4.92 3.61 4.88
N ALA A 51 -4.66 4.03 3.64
CA ALA A 51 -4.01 5.31 3.36
C ALA A 51 -4.85 6.51 3.83
N ILE A 52 -6.17 6.51 3.55
CA ILE A 52 -7.09 7.56 4.01
C ILE A 52 -7.20 7.58 5.53
N ILE A 53 -7.25 6.41 6.18
CA ILE A 53 -7.27 6.31 7.66
C ILE A 53 -6.00 6.93 8.26
N LEU A 54 -4.83 6.62 7.69
CA LEU A 54 -3.55 7.20 8.11
C LEU A 54 -3.51 8.72 7.90
N LEU A 55 -3.94 9.18 6.73
CA LEU A 55 -3.99 10.61 6.39
C LEU A 55 -4.87 11.38 7.37
N ARG A 56 -6.05 10.85 7.70
CA ARG A 56 -6.94 11.45 8.70
C ARG A 56 -6.30 11.51 10.08
N GLY A 57 -5.54 10.48 10.46
CA GLY A 57 -4.77 10.46 11.71
C GLY A 57 -3.70 11.56 11.76
N ILE A 58 -2.97 11.76 10.66
CA ILE A 58 -1.94 12.80 10.53
C ILE A 58 -2.56 14.19 10.58
N VAL A 59 -3.63 14.44 9.81
CA VAL A 59 -4.36 15.72 9.81
C VAL A 59 -4.88 16.04 11.23
N LYS A 60 -5.50 15.07 11.90
CA LYS A 60 -5.95 15.27 13.29
C LYS A 60 -4.80 15.49 14.27
N GLY A 61 -3.65 14.85 14.07
CA GLY A 61 -2.46 15.06 14.90
C GLY A 61 -1.83 16.44 14.68
N LEU A 62 -1.79 16.92 13.44
CA LEU A 62 -1.22 18.21 13.07
C LEU A 62 -2.07 19.39 13.56
N PHE A 63 -3.40 19.26 13.47
CA PHE A 63 -4.33 20.31 13.91
C PHE A 63 -4.89 20.11 15.34
N GLY A 64 -4.52 19.01 16.01
CA GLY A 64 -5.03 18.64 17.34
C GLY A 64 -4.20 19.14 18.53
N VAL A 65 -3.13 19.89 18.31
CA VAL A 65 -2.23 20.37 19.38
C VAL A 65 -2.50 21.85 19.68
N THR A 66 -3.40 22.17 20.63
CA THR A 66 -3.36 23.50 21.32
C THR A 66 -4.01 23.59 22.71
N VAL A 67 -4.21 22.53 23.51
CA VAL A 67 -4.49 22.76 24.96
C VAL A 67 -3.84 21.69 25.84
N ARG A 68 -2.55 21.86 26.12
CA ARG A 68 -1.98 21.41 27.40
C ARG A 68 -2.40 22.45 28.42
N LYS A 69 -3.42 22.16 29.23
CA LYS A 69 -3.78 22.99 30.38
C LYS A 69 -2.69 22.77 31.45
N PRO A 70 -1.94 23.79 31.89
CA PRO A 70 -1.05 23.67 33.03
C PRO A 70 -1.90 23.79 34.30
N LEU A 71 -2.04 22.70 35.04
CA LEU A 71 -2.41 22.67 36.45
C LEU A 71 -1.56 21.60 37.14
#